data_AF-A0A1H5IR20-F1
#
_entry.id   AF-A0A1H5IR20-F1
#
_cell.length_a   1.000
_cell.length_b   1.000
_cell.length_c   1.000
_cell.angle_alpha   90.00
_cell.angle_beta   90.00
_cell.angle_gamma   90.00
#
_symmetry.space_group_name_H-M   'P 1'
#
loop_
_entity.id
_entity.type
_entity.pdbx_description
1 polymer ?
#
loop_
_entity_poly.entity_id
_entity_poly.type
_entity_poly.pdbx_seq_one_letter_code
_entity_poly.pdbx_strand_id
1 'polypeptide(L)'
;MNVLLNELHAYHHDVSKKISQIKELLRKMRHESDGADDSKRMFEMLESLHGDAERHHHENEELIRRALLATEAPIHQRVKDIERDHQAFGRIAGQLKMLAGTTKDTSVIADTIDDFIQKYYDHMESEENIFFPAADKWLSDNQWQDIKRQWQ
;
A
#
# COMPACT_ATOMS: atom_id res chain seq x y z
N MET A 1 -3.38 19.00 -10.22
CA MET A 1 -3.41 18.00 -9.14
C MET A 1 -4.20 18.49 -7.95
N ASN A 2 -5.34 17.85 -7.74
CA ASN A 2 -6.23 18.06 -6.60
C ASN A 2 -5.49 17.90 -5.25
N VAL A 3 -5.90 18.66 -4.23
CA VAL A 3 -5.29 18.62 -2.89
C VAL A 3 -5.38 17.24 -2.23
N LEU A 4 -6.46 16.49 -2.49
CA LEU A 4 -6.66 15.15 -1.96
C LEU A 4 -5.66 14.16 -2.57
N LEU A 5 -5.37 14.29 -3.87
CA LEU A 5 -4.32 13.50 -4.52
C LEU A 5 -2.94 13.80 -3.94
N ASN A 6 -2.63 15.08 -3.66
CA ASN A 6 -1.35 15.43 -3.02
C ASN A 6 -1.17 14.78 -1.65
N GLU A 7 -2.26 14.58 -0.91
CA GLU A 7 -2.25 13.86 0.38
C GLU A 7 -1.90 12.38 0.19
N LEU A 8 -2.51 11.72 -0.80
CA LEU A 8 -2.18 10.33 -1.16
C LEU A 8 -0.73 10.18 -1.63
N HIS A 9 -0.25 11.10 -2.47
CA HIS A 9 1.16 11.14 -2.89
C HIS A 9 2.13 11.29 -1.71
N ALA A 10 1.80 12.16 -0.75
CA ALA A 10 2.61 12.35 0.45
C ALA A 10 2.65 11.06 1.28
N TYR A 11 1.52 10.37 1.39
CA TYR A 11 1.43 9.07 2.04
C TYR A 11 2.33 8.02 1.34
N HIS A 12 2.25 7.89 0.01
CA HIS A 12 3.11 6.97 -0.76
C HIS A 12 4.59 7.24 -0.58
N HIS A 13 4.98 8.52 -0.50
CA HIS A 13 6.37 8.90 -0.25
C HIS A 13 6.84 8.44 1.14
N ASP A 14 6.01 8.57 2.17
CA ASP A 14 6.36 8.12 3.52
C ASP A 14 6.36 6.59 3.64
N VAL A 15 5.44 5.90 2.98
CA VAL A 15 5.44 4.44 2.90
C VAL A 15 6.67 3.93 2.15
N SER A 16 7.08 4.56 1.05
CA SER A 16 8.27 4.18 0.30
C SER A 16 9.55 4.24 1.16
N LYS A 17 9.66 5.21 2.08
CA LYS A 17 10.78 5.26 3.05
C LYS A 17 10.74 4.09 4.02
N LYS A 18 9.57 3.77 4.58
CA LYS A 18 9.39 2.63 5.50
C LYS A 18 9.73 1.31 4.80
N ILE A 19 9.23 1.10 3.60
CA ILE A 19 9.53 -0.09 2.78
C ILE A 19 11.04 -0.19 2.51
N SER A 20 11.71 0.92 2.21
CA SER A 20 13.18 0.92 2.02
C SER A 20 13.93 0.45 3.26
N GLN A 21 13.52 0.89 4.44
CA GLN A 21 14.12 0.45 5.71
C GLN A 21 13.86 -1.05 5.96
N ILE A 22 12.67 -1.56 5.63
CA ILE A 22 12.32 -2.98 5.73
C ILE A 22 13.22 -3.81 4.81
N LYS A 23 13.43 -3.39 3.55
CA LYS A 23 14.34 -4.06 2.61
C LYS A 23 15.78 -4.11 3.13
N GLU A 24 16.26 -3.03 3.73
CA GLU A 24 17.60 -2.98 4.32
C GLU A 24 17.76 -3.96 5.48
N LEU A 25 16.77 -4.01 6.38
CA LEU A 25 16.75 -4.96 7.49
C LEU A 25 16.67 -6.40 6.99
N LEU A 26 15.86 -6.65 5.96
CA LEU A 26 15.70 -7.97 5.37
C LEU A 26 17.00 -8.48 4.77
N ARG A 27 17.73 -7.61 4.07
CA ARG A 27 19.06 -7.91 3.54
C ARG A 27 20.05 -8.28 4.66
N LYS A 28 20.04 -7.56 5.79
CA LYS A 28 20.89 -7.88 6.94
C LYS A 28 20.57 -9.26 7.51
N MET A 29 19.29 -9.55 7.74
CA MET A 29 18.82 -10.84 8.25
C MET A 29 19.17 -12.03 7.35
N ARG A 30 19.29 -11.83 6.03
CA ARG A 30 19.73 -12.88 5.09
C ARG A 30 21.24 -13.16 5.15
N HIS A 31 22.05 -12.25 5.67
CA HIS A 31 23.52 -12.34 5.66
C HIS A 31 24.15 -12.54 7.04
N GLU A 32 23.45 -12.20 8.13
CA GLU A 32 23.96 -12.26 9.49
C GLU A 32 23.19 -13.32 10.32
N SER A 33 23.93 -14.14 11.09
CA SER A 33 23.42 -15.35 11.77
C SER A 33 22.69 -15.09 13.10
N ASP A 34 22.65 -13.86 13.58
CA ASP A 34 22.16 -13.52 14.92
C ASP A 34 21.09 -12.44 14.79
N GLY A 35 19.81 -12.75 15.04
CA GLY A 35 18.76 -11.82 14.61
C GLY A 35 17.37 -12.03 15.22
N ALA A 36 17.27 -12.52 16.45
CA ALA A 36 15.98 -12.58 17.15
C ALA A 36 15.38 -11.16 17.32
N ASP A 37 16.23 -10.17 17.65
CA ASP A 37 15.83 -8.76 17.76
C ASP A 37 15.50 -8.13 16.38
N ASP A 38 16.26 -8.47 15.33
CA ASP A 38 16.01 -7.98 13.98
C ASP A 38 14.69 -8.54 13.40
N SER A 39 14.37 -9.81 13.68
CA SER A 39 13.09 -10.40 13.30
C SER A 39 11.92 -9.70 13.98
N LYS A 40 12.04 -9.43 15.29
CA LYS A 40 11.00 -8.69 16.03
C LYS A 40 10.81 -7.29 15.46
N ARG A 41 11.91 -6.56 15.22
CA ARG A 41 11.89 -5.23 14.62
C ARG A 41 11.28 -5.24 13.21
N MET A 42 11.56 -6.28 12.41
CA MET A 42 10.96 -6.46 11.08
C MET A 42 9.44 -6.53 11.17
N PHE A 43 8.91 -7.34 12.08
CA PHE A 43 7.47 -7.46 12.27
C PHE A 43 6.83 -6.18 12.81
N GLU A 44 7.48 -5.47 13.72
CA GLU A 44 7.02 -4.15 14.19
C GLU A 44 6.93 -3.13 13.04
N MET A 45 7.91 -3.13 12.13
CA MET A 45 7.89 -2.26 10.96
C MET A 45 6.79 -2.63 9.97
N LEU A 46 6.56 -3.93 9.73
CA LEU A 46 5.46 -4.40 8.88
C LEU A 46 4.09 -4.09 9.47
N GLU A 47 3.92 -4.25 10.79
CA GLU A 47 2.68 -3.88 11.48
C GLU A 47 2.44 -2.36 11.41
N SER A 48 3.51 -1.55 11.46
CA SER A 48 3.42 -0.10 11.30
C SER A 48 3.06 0.38 9.88
N LEU A 49 3.21 -0.49 8.87
CA LEU A 49 2.67 -0.24 7.54
C LEU A 49 1.17 -0.49 7.52
N HIS A 50 0.71 -1.56 8.17
CA HIS A 50 -0.67 -2.02 8.16
C HIS A 50 -1.53 -1.49 9.32
N GLY A 51 -1.46 -0.18 9.55
CA GLY A 51 -2.23 0.51 10.59
C GLY A 51 -3.45 1.28 10.06
N ASP A 52 -4.11 2.02 10.95
CA ASP A 52 -5.27 2.85 10.60
C ASP A 52 -4.98 3.86 9.48
N ALA A 53 -3.75 4.37 9.40
CA ALA A 53 -3.35 5.30 8.35
C ALA A 53 -3.42 4.67 6.95
N GLU A 54 -3.02 3.41 6.80
CA GLU A 54 -3.14 2.69 5.53
C GLU A 54 -4.58 2.34 5.19
N ARG A 55 -5.34 1.92 6.21
CA ARG A 55 -6.77 1.63 6.04
C ARG A 55 -7.51 2.87 5.54
N HIS A 56 -7.31 4.03 6.17
CA HIS A 56 -7.93 5.29 5.72
C HIS A 56 -7.42 5.72 4.34
N HIS A 57 -6.14 5.53 4.04
CA HIS A 57 -5.58 5.79 2.71
C HIS A 57 -6.29 4.98 1.61
N HIS A 58 -6.41 3.66 1.77
CA HIS A 58 -7.13 2.81 0.81
C HIS A 58 -8.64 3.13 0.76
N GLU A 59 -9.27 3.45 1.89
CA GLU A 59 -10.68 3.89 1.93
C GLU A 59 -10.88 5.19 1.11
N ASN A 60 -9.97 6.15 1.25
CA ASN A 60 -9.98 7.41 0.51
C ASN A 60 -9.72 7.21 -1.00
N GLU A 61 -8.83 6.30 -1.37
CA GLU A 61 -8.63 5.88 -2.77
C GLU A 61 -9.88 5.24 -3.36
N GLU A 62 -10.57 4.40 -2.59
CA GLU A 62 -11.80 3.75 -3.02
C GLU A 62 -12.92 4.74 -3.30
N LEU A 63 -13.01 5.85 -2.54
CA LEU A 63 -13.93 6.96 -2.85
C LEU A 63 -13.66 7.56 -4.24
N ILE A 64 -12.39 7.86 -4.53
CA ILE A 64 -11.96 8.41 -5.82
C ILE A 64 -12.21 7.39 -6.94
N ARG A 65 -11.87 6.12 -6.72
CA ARG A 65 -11.99 5.06 -7.70
C ARG A 65 -13.45 4.86 -8.10
N ARG A 66 -14.37 4.81 -7.14
CA ARG A 66 -15.81 4.70 -7.40
C ARG A 66 -16.34 5.89 -8.18
N ALA A 67 -15.95 7.10 -7.80
CA ALA A 67 -16.35 8.30 -8.52
C ALA A 67 -15.85 8.29 -9.97
N LEU A 68 -14.61 7.84 -10.19
CA LEU A 68 -14.01 7.74 -11.53
C LEU A 68 -14.70 6.67 -12.38
N LEU A 69 -15.02 5.51 -11.80
CA LEU A 69 -15.76 4.43 -12.47
C LEU A 69 -17.19 4.82 -12.86
N ALA A 70 -17.78 5.82 -12.20
CA ALA A 70 -19.09 6.37 -12.55
C ALA A 70 -19.05 7.40 -13.68
N THR A 71 -17.87 7.69 -14.23
CA THR A 71 -17.70 8.58 -15.39
C THR A 71 -17.64 7.81 -16.71
N GLU A 72 -17.69 8.54 -17.83
CA GLU A 72 -17.46 8.01 -19.18
C GLU A 72 -15.95 7.93 -19.55
N ALA A 73 -15.06 8.02 -18.56
CA ALA A 73 -13.62 7.96 -18.81
C ALA A 73 -13.20 6.58 -19.39
N PRO A 74 -12.19 6.54 -20.28
CA PRO A 74 -11.61 5.28 -20.72
C PRO A 74 -10.78 4.66 -19.59
N ILE A 75 -11.43 3.84 -18.76
CA ILE A 75 -10.82 3.25 -17.56
C ILE A 75 -9.84 2.14 -17.92
N HIS A 76 -8.57 2.34 -17.57
CA HIS A 76 -7.53 1.32 -17.66
C HIS A 76 -7.81 0.16 -16.69
N GLN A 77 -7.46 -1.07 -17.08
CA GLN A 77 -7.73 -2.26 -16.27
C GLN A 77 -7.10 -2.18 -14.86
N ARG A 78 -5.91 -1.59 -14.73
CA ARG A 78 -5.26 -1.38 -13.42
C ARG A 78 -6.12 -0.59 -12.44
N VAL A 79 -6.90 0.41 -12.88
CA VAL A 79 -7.84 1.15 -12.01
C VAL A 79 -8.91 0.22 -11.43
N LYS A 80 -9.34 -0.79 -12.18
CA LYS A 80 -10.31 -1.80 -11.71
C LYS A 80 -9.67 -2.82 -10.75
N ASP A 81 -8.35 -2.97 -10.81
CA ASP A 81 -7.61 -3.96 -10.04
C ASP A 81 -7.14 -3.44 -8.68
N ILE A 82 -7.10 -2.12 -8.47
CA ILE A 82 -6.71 -1.47 -7.20
C ILE A 82 -7.42 -2.08 -5.98
N GLU A 83 -8.74 -2.24 -6.04
CA GLU A 83 -9.51 -2.85 -4.94
C GLU A 83 -9.05 -4.28 -4.63
N ARG A 84 -8.65 -5.04 -5.66
CA ARG A 84 -8.13 -6.41 -5.49
C ARG A 84 -6.74 -6.39 -4.85
N ASP A 85 -5.92 -5.40 -5.19
CA ASP A 85 -4.60 -5.19 -4.60
C ASP A 85 -4.76 -4.86 -3.10
N HIS A 86 -5.62 -3.91 -2.73
CA HIS A 86 -5.93 -3.57 -1.33
C HIS A 86 -6.40 -4.77 -0.51
N GLN A 87 -7.32 -5.58 -1.07
CA GLN A 87 -7.79 -6.80 -0.43
C GLN A 87 -6.66 -7.85 -0.28
N ALA A 88 -5.72 -7.91 -1.23
CA ALA A 88 -4.58 -8.81 -1.15
C ALA A 88 -3.61 -8.39 -0.05
N PHE A 89 -3.34 -7.09 0.12
CA PHE A 89 -2.51 -6.59 1.22
C PHE A 89 -3.10 -6.96 2.57
N GLY A 90 -4.40 -6.77 2.79
CA GLY A 90 -5.05 -7.17 4.03
C GLY A 90 -4.88 -8.67 4.35
N ARG A 91 -4.88 -9.54 3.32
CA ARG A 91 -4.62 -10.98 3.50
C ARG A 91 -3.15 -11.26 3.84
N ILE A 92 -2.21 -10.64 3.13
CA ILE A 92 -0.78 -10.84 3.35
C ILE A 92 -0.36 -10.30 4.73
N ALA A 93 -0.93 -9.17 5.15
CA ALA A 93 -0.80 -8.60 6.49
C ALA A 93 -1.14 -9.63 7.58
N GLY A 94 -2.31 -10.26 7.45
CA GLY A 94 -2.76 -11.30 8.37
C GLY A 94 -1.82 -12.51 8.40
N GLN A 95 -1.31 -12.92 7.23
CA GLN A 95 -0.33 -14.01 7.14
C GLN A 95 0.99 -13.66 7.83
N LEU A 96 1.53 -12.45 7.61
CA LEU A 96 2.74 -11.97 8.26
C LEU A 96 2.60 -11.93 9.79
N LYS A 97 1.44 -11.50 10.30
CA LYS A 97 1.15 -11.51 11.75
C LYS A 97 1.15 -12.91 12.34
N MET A 98 0.61 -13.89 11.61
CA MET A 98 0.67 -15.29 12.03
C MET A 98 2.11 -15.84 12.03
N LEU A 99 2.95 -15.43 11.08
CA LEU A 99 4.34 -15.86 10.99
C LEU A 99 5.20 -15.35 12.16
N ALA A 100 4.92 -14.14 12.67
CA ALA A 100 5.65 -13.53 13.78
C ALA A 100 5.66 -14.38 15.07
N GLY A 101 4.66 -15.25 15.25
CA GLY A 101 4.54 -16.16 16.40
C GLY A 101 5.06 -17.58 16.15
N THR A 102 5.68 -17.86 15.00
CA THR A 102 6.09 -19.23 14.60
C THR A 102 7.60 -19.41 14.59
N THR A 103 8.07 -20.66 14.76
CA THR A 103 9.48 -21.04 14.59
C THR A 103 9.83 -21.34 13.13
N LYS A 104 9.15 -20.71 12.16
CA LYS A 104 9.43 -20.95 10.73
C LYS A 104 10.83 -20.43 10.37
N ASP A 105 11.40 -21.06 9.35
CA ASP A 105 12.69 -20.69 8.79
C ASP A 105 12.68 -19.22 8.30
N THR A 106 13.69 -18.46 8.70
CA THR A 106 13.91 -17.06 8.32
C THR A 106 13.81 -16.85 6.81
N SER A 107 14.22 -17.83 6.00
CA SER A 107 14.13 -17.76 4.53
C SER A 107 12.68 -17.64 4.03
N VAL A 108 11.74 -18.39 4.60
CA VAL A 108 10.31 -18.37 4.21
C VAL A 108 9.66 -17.05 4.60
N ILE A 109 9.99 -16.53 5.78
CA ILE A 109 9.53 -15.22 6.24
C ILE A 109 10.06 -14.15 5.28
N ALA A 110 11.33 -14.25 4.93
CA ALA A 110 11.99 -13.26 4.09
C ALA A 110 11.41 -13.21 2.67
N ASP A 111 11.17 -14.36 2.05
CA ASP A 111 10.56 -14.44 0.71
C ASP A 111 9.12 -13.90 0.72
N THR A 112 8.35 -14.17 1.79
CA THR A 112 6.99 -13.62 1.94
C THR A 112 6.99 -12.09 2.04
N ILE A 113 7.97 -11.53 2.74
CA ILE A 113 8.14 -10.08 2.90
C ILE A 113 8.58 -9.44 1.58
N ASP A 114 9.52 -10.05 0.85
CA ASP A 114 9.95 -9.56 -0.47
C ASP A 114 8.78 -9.52 -1.46
N ASP A 115 7.98 -10.59 -1.51
CA ASP A 115 6.77 -10.68 -2.32
C ASP A 115 5.74 -9.61 -1.95
N PHE A 116 5.58 -9.32 -0.66
CA PHE A 116 4.69 -8.28 -0.16
C PHE A 116 5.16 -6.90 -0.62
N ILE A 117 6.45 -6.60 -0.44
CA ILE A 117 7.06 -5.32 -0.81
C ILE A 117 6.96 -5.08 -2.32
N GLN A 118 7.23 -6.10 -3.13
CA GLN A 118 7.15 -5.96 -4.59
C GLN A 118 5.73 -5.60 -5.03
N LYS A 119 4.72 -6.29 -4.49
CA LYS A 119 3.31 -5.99 -4.78
C LYS A 119 2.92 -4.57 -4.35
N TYR A 120 3.47 -4.10 -3.23
CA TYR A 120 3.22 -2.73 -2.75
C TYR A 120 3.78 -1.68 -3.71
N TYR A 121 5.00 -1.89 -4.25
CA TYR A 121 5.56 -1.00 -5.26
C TYR A 121 4.76 -1.01 -6.56
N ASP A 122 4.38 -2.19 -7.06
CA ASP A 122 3.59 -2.30 -8.30
C ASP A 122 2.22 -1.61 -8.16
N HIS A 123 1.64 -1.67 -6.96
CA HIS A 123 0.40 -0.98 -6.61
C HIS A 123 0.58 0.54 -6.62
N MET A 124 1.51 1.08 -5.83
CA MET A 124 1.78 2.52 -5.81
C MET A 124 2.14 3.04 -7.21
N GLU A 125 2.95 2.31 -7.98
CA GLU A 125 3.31 2.70 -9.34
C GLU A 125 2.09 2.77 -10.27
N SER A 126 1.16 1.81 -10.13
CA SER A 126 -0.10 1.83 -10.87
C SER A 126 -0.96 3.04 -10.50
N GLU A 127 -0.95 3.42 -9.24
CA GLU A 127 -1.76 4.55 -8.76
C GLU A 127 -1.19 5.89 -9.22
N GLU A 128 0.10 6.09 -8.97
CA GLU A 128 0.88 7.27 -9.32
C GLU A 128 0.83 7.59 -10.82
N ASN A 129 0.95 6.56 -11.67
CA ASN A 129 1.13 6.76 -13.11
C ASN A 129 -0.15 6.55 -13.93
N ILE A 130 -1.18 5.91 -13.38
CA ILE A 130 -2.40 5.56 -14.11
C ILE A 130 -3.64 6.10 -13.39
N PHE A 131 -3.84 5.74 -12.12
CA PHE A 131 -5.07 6.06 -11.40
C PHE A 131 -5.20 7.55 -11.09
N PHE A 132 -4.23 8.13 -10.40
CA PHE A 132 -4.30 9.54 -9.98
C PHE A 132 -4.34 10.49 -11.18
N PRO A 133 -3.54 10.29 -12.25
CA PRO A 133 -3.67 11.11 -13.46
C PRO A 133 -5.04 10.97 -14.13
N ALA A 134 -5.64 9.78 -14.14
CA ALA A 134 -6.98 9.57 -14.67
C ALA A 134 -8.04 10.29 -13.81
N ALA A 135 -7.93 10.20 -12.49
CA ALA A 135 -8.81 10.88 -11.55
C ALA A 135 -8.73 12.41 -11.69
N ASP A 136 -7.53 12.99 -11.69
CA ASP A 136 -7.32 14.45 -11.83
C ASP A 136 -7.88 14.97 -13.17
N LYS A 137 -7.82 14.16 -14.22
CA LYS A 137 -8.30 14.53 -15.56
C LYS A 137 -9.82 14.45 -15.72
N TRP A 138 -10.46 13.44 -15.14
CA TRP A 138 -11.85 13.10 -15.47
C TRP A 138 -12.86 13.44 -14.38
N LEU A 139 -12.43 13.57 -13.13
CA LEU A 139 -13.33 13.98 -12.06
C LEU A 139 -13.60 15.48 -12.13
N SER A 140 -14.88 15.82 -12.14
CA SER A 140 -15.35 17.20 -12.05
C SER A 140 -15.15 17.78 -10.65
N ASP A 141 -15.15 19.11 -10.54
CA ASP A 141 -15.06 19.81 -9.25
C ASP A 141 -16.16 19.37 -8.28
N ASN A 142 -17.39 19.13 -8.76
CA ASN A 142 -18.49 18.67 -7.93
C ASN A 142 -18.21 17.28 -7.32
N GLN A 143 -17.71 16.35 -8.13
CA GLN A 143 -17.33 15.02 -7.63
C GLN A 143 -16.19 15.11 -6.61
N TRP A 144 -15.21 15.99 -6.83
CA TRP A 144 -14.17 16.26 -5.85
C TRP A 144 -14.71 16.82 -4.54
N GLN A 145 -15.71 17.71 -4.58
CA GLN A 145 -16.36 18.20 -3.36
C GLN A 145 -17.13 17.09 -2.64
N ASP A 146 -17.79 16.18 -3.37
CA ASP A 146 -18.52 15.06 -2.78
C ASP A 146 -17.58 14.03 -2.13
N ILE A 147 -16.43 13.77 -2.76
CA ILE A 147 -15.35 12.95 -2.18
C ILE A 147 -14.82 13.61 -0.91
N LYS A 148 -14.51 14.91 -0.95
CA LYS A 148 -13.97 15.66 0.19
C LYS A 148 -14.88 15.59 1.43
N ARG A 149 -16.20 15.49 1.25
CA ARG A 149 -17.16 15.37 2.37
C ARG A 149 -17.11 14.02 3.09
N GLN A 150 -16.58 13.00 2.42
CA GLN A 150 -16.47 11.64 2.94
C GLN A 150 -15.02 11.26 3.34
N TRP A 151 -14.07 12.13 3.00
CA TRP A 151 -12.65 11.97 3.28
C TRP A 151 -12.40 11.77 4.77
N GLN A 152 -11.64 10.74 5.10
CA GLN A 152 -11.20 10.43 6.47
C GLN A 152 -9.90 11.14 6.81
#